data_AF-C0P0W2-F1
#
_entry.id   AF-C0P0W2-F1
#
_cell.length_a   1.000
_cell.length_b   1.000
_cell.length_c   1.000
_cell.angle_alpha   90.00
_cell.angle_beta   90.00
_cell.angle_gamma   90.00
#
_symmetry.space_group_name_H-M   'P 1'
#
loop_
_entity.id
_entity.type
_entity.pdbx_description
1 polymer ?
#
loop_
_entity_poly.entity_id
_entity_poly.type
_entity_poly.pdbx_seq_one_letter_code
_entity_poly.pdbx_strand_id
1 'polypeptide(L)'
;MPKPHTEYFLELGIQIHAPSSIPIKVQINDGDEMVTKEKSRPLCRISYKKATGNQGLSEGTSGFKNFYICISNDKGLVVGVVVSAQLPATSYLRISIVEKVVGSPLLF
;
A
#
# COMPACT_ATOMS: atom_id res chain seq x y z
N MET A 1 -18.34 33.13 -3.99
CA MET A 1 -18.14 31.91 -3.18
C MET A 1 -17.81 30.78 -4.14
N PRO A 2 -16.66 30.08 -4.01
CA PRO A 2 -16.46 28.85 -4.77
C PRO A 2 -17.62 27.90 -4.46
N LYS A 3 -18.29 27.40 -5.51
CA LYS A 3 -19.38 26.44 -5.38
C LYS A 3 -18.78 25.11 -4.88
N PRO A 4 -19.43 24.37 -3.98
CA PRO A 4 -18.97 23.03 -3.64
C PRO A 4 -18.93 22.17 -4.92
N HIS A 5 -17.77 21.56 -5.20
CA HIS A 5 -17.62 20.56 -6.23
C HIS A 5 -17.40 19.19 -5.57
N THR A 6 -17.99 18.15 -6.16
CA THR A 6 -17.84 16.77 -5.69
C THR A 6 -16.61 16.16 -6.34
N GLU A 7 -15.67 15.66 -5.53
CA GLU A 7 -14.52 14.89 -5.99
C GLU A 7 -14.70 13.40 -5.67
N TYR A 8 -14.28 12.55 -6.60
CA TYR A 8 -14.35 11.10 -6.46
C TYR A 8 -12.93 10.52 -6.34
N PHE A 9 -12.77 9.50 -5.51
CA PHE A 9 -11.49 8.84 -5.24
C PHE A 9 -11.63 7.32 -5.33
N LEU A 10 -10.63 6.66 -5.89
CA LEU A 10 -10.35 5.26 -5.65
C LEU A 10 -9.64 5.11 -4.30
N GLU A 11 -9.97 4.07 -3.52
CA GLU A 11 -9.29 3.79 -2.26
C GLU A 11 -8.78 2.34 -2.21
N LEU A 12 -7.47 2.18 -2.07
CA LEU A 12 -6.79 0.91 -1.81
C LEU A 12 -6.45 0.86 -0.33
N GLY A 13 -7.05 -0.11 0.37
CA GLY A 13 -6.65 -0.43 1.74
C GLY A 13 -5.46 -1.38 1.73
N ILE A 14 -4.39 -1.04 2.45
CA ILE A 14 -3.21 -1.89 2.61
C ILE A 14 -3.08 -2.24 4.10
N GLN A 15 -3.14 -3.54 4.43
CA GLN A 15 -2.74 -4.04 5.74
C GLN A 15 -1.29 -4.47 5.71
N ILE A 16 -0.53 -4.08 6.72
CA ILE A 16 0.79 -4.66 6.95
C ILE A 16 0.83 -5.25 8.33
N HIS A 17 1.19 -6.53 8.39
CA HIS A 17 1.60 -7.22 9.61
C HIS A 17 3.13 -7.33 9.61
N ALA A 18 3.81 -6.59 10.47
CA ALA A 18 5.22 -6.70 10.78
C ALA A 18 5.41 -7.53 12.07
N PRO A 19 6.47 -8.35 12.17
CA PRO A 19 6.67 -9.26 13.31
C PRO A 19 7.02 -8.51 14.62
N SER A 20 7.42 -7.25 14.54
CA SER A 20 7.81 -6.41 15.68
C SER A 20 7.28 -4.99 15.52
N SER A 21 7.30 -4.21 16.61
CA SER A 21 6.97 -2.77 16.61
C SER A 21 8.06 -1.91 15.97
N ILE A 22 8.90 -2.49 15.11
CA ILE A 22 9.93 -1.75 14.37
C ILE A 22 9.21 -0.73 13.47
N PRO A 23 9.63 0.55 13.49
CA PRO A 23 9.14 1.53 12.55
C PRO A 23 9.34 1.05 11.11
N ILE A 24 8.23 0.96 10.39
CA ILE A 24 8.22 0.73 8.95
C ILE A 24 7.86 2.01 8.21
N LYS A 25 8.58 2.26 7.12
CA LYS A 25 8.26 3.25 6.12
C LYS A 25 7.68 2.52 4.92
N VAL A 26 6.49 2.95 4.50
CA VAL A 26 5.77 2.38 3.37
C VAL A 26 5.68 3.43 2.29
N GLN A 27 6.22 3.10 1.12
CA GLN A 27 6.17 3.97 -0.05
C GLN A 27 5.36 3.26 -1.13
N ILE A 28 4.34 3.94 -1.63
CA ILE A 28 3.48 3.46 -2.71
C ILE A 28 3.75 4.37 -3.89
N ASN A 29 4.11 3.79 -5.03
CA ASN A 29 4.34 4.51 -6.28
C ASN A 29 3.46 3.89 -7.37
N ASP A 30 2.59 4.67 -7.99
CA ASP A 30 1.70 4.22 -9.08
C ASP A 30 2.07 4.78 -10.46
N GLY A 31 3.27 5.37 -10.58
CA GLY A 31 3.76 6.03 -11.80
C GLY A 31 3.43 7.52 -11.87
N ASP A 32 2.33 7.96 -11.25
CA ASP A 32 1.90 9.36 -11.21
C ASP A 32 2.23 10.01 -9.86
N GLU A 33 1.99 9.29 -8.78
CA GLU A 33 2.13 9.75 -7.40
C GLU A 33 3.04 8.82 -6.58
N MET A 34 3.79 9.42 -5.66
CA MET A 34 4.49 8.69 -4.60
C MET A 34 3.94 9.08 -3.24
N VAL A 35 3.28 8.14 -2.57
CA VAL A 35 2.78 8.32 -1.20
C VAL A 35 3.69 7.62 -0.22
N THR A 36 4.20 8.36 0.76
CA THR A 36 5.00 7.80 1.87
C THR A 36 4.20 7.87 3.16
N LYS A 37 4.14 6.75 3.90
CA LYS A 37 3.52 6.65 5.23
C LYS A 37 4.44 5.88 6.17
N GLU A 38 4.66 6.43 7.35
CA GLU A 38 5.42 5.77 8.41
C GLU A 38 4.47 5.22 9.48
N LYS A 39 4.76 4.01 9.97
CA LYS A 39 3.97 3.30 10.98
C LYS A 39 4.91 2.51 11.88
N SER A 40 4.71 2.56 13.19
CA SER A 40 5.50 1.81 14.18
C SER A 40 4.75 0.66 14.85
N ARG A 41 3.56 0.31 14.35
CA ARG A 41 2.72 -0.74 14.93
C ARG A 41 2.94 -2.06 14.19
N PRO A 42 3.01 -3.20 14.91
CA PRO A 42 3.09 -4.53 14.30
C PRO A 42 1.95 -4.78 13.31
N LEU A 43 0.75 -4.28 13.61
CA LEU A 43 -0.35 -4.23 12.65
C LEU A 43 -0.66 -2.79 12.30
N CYS A 44 -0.53 -2.43 11.03
CA CYS A 44 -0.92 -1.12 10.54
C CYS A 44 -1.80 -1.20 9.29
N ARG A 45 -2.60 -0.16 9.10
CA ARG A 45 -3.43 0.05 7.91
C ARG A 45 -3.01 1.35 7.24
N ILE A 46 -2.88 1.29 5.92
CA ILE A 46 -2.62 2.44 5.07
C ILE A 46 -3.77 2.53 4.08
N SER A 47 -4.30 3.73 3.92
CA SER A 47 -5.24 4.07 2.86
C SER A 47 -4.46 4.82 1.79
N TYR A 48 -4.48 4.31 0.57
CA TYR A 48 -3.98 5.00 -0.61
C TYR A 48 -5.17 5.44 -1.46
N LYS A 49 -5.26 6.74 -1.73
CA LYS A 49 -6.37 7.32 -2.48
C LYS A 49 -5.84 7.92 -3.77
N LYS A 50 -6.44 7.54 -4.89
CA LYS A 50 -6.17 8.16 -6.20
C LYS A 50 -7.41 8.93 -6.63
N ALA A 51 -7.24 10.22 -6.95
CA ALA A 51 -8.33 11.03 -7.49
C ALA A 51 -8.76 10.46 -8.86
N THR A 52 -10.07 10.34 -9.09
CA THR A 52 -10.61 9.94 -10.40
C THR A 52 -11.03 11.14 -11.27
N GLY A 53 -10.86 12.36 -10.75
CA GLY A 53 -11.35 13.58 -11.36
C GLY A 53 -12.84 13.85 -11.10
N ASN A 54 -13.33 14.95 -11.67
CA ASN A 54 -14.71 15.48 -11.48
C ASN A 54 -15.80 14.63 -12.15
N GLN A 55 -15.40 13.65 -12.96
CA GLN A 55 -16.30 12.66 -13.55
C GLN A 55 -15.99 11.35 -12.82
N GLY A 56 -16.78 11.00 -11.80
CA GLY A 56 -16.59 9.76 -11.06
C GLY A 56 -16.39 8.59 -12.04
N LEU A 57 -15.38 7.75 -11.80
CA LEU A 57 -14.97 6.62 -12.65
C LEU A 57 -15.43 6.73 -14.11
N SER A 58 -14.93 7.72 -14.88
CA SER A 58 -15.10 7.70 -16.34
C SER A 58 -14.66 6.33 -16.88
N GLU A 59 -15.33 5.80 -17.90
CA GLU A 59 -15.31 4.40 -18.42
C GLU A 59 -13.94 3.69 -18.58
N GLY A 60 -12.80 4.34 -18.34
CA GLY A 60 -11.45 3.74 -18.36
C GLY A 60 -10.81 3.41 -17.00
N THR A 61 -11.29 3.95 -15.87
CA THR A 61 -10.63 3.77 -14.56
C THR A 61 -11.32 2.68 -13.73
N SER A 62 -11.25 1.43 -14.19
CA SER A 62 -11.86 0.30 -13.48
C SER A 62 -11.09 -0.18 -12.22
N GLY A 63 -10.04 0.53 -11.79
CA GLY A 63 -9.23 0.11 -10.66
C GLY A 63 -7.83 0.70 -10.57
N PHE A 64 -7.07 0.28 -9.55
CA PHE A 64 -5.63 0.55 -9.44
C PHE A 64 -4.88 -0.30 -10.46
N LYS A 65 -3.95 0.31 -11.21
CA LYS A 65 -3.11 -0.37 -12.20
C LYS A 65 -1.65 -0.11 -11.86
N ASN A 66 -0.80 -1.12 -12.05
CA ASN A 66 0.67 -1.03 -12.03
C ASN A 66 1.23 -0.12 -10.94
N PHE A 67 1.25 -0.60 -9.70
CA PHE A 67 1.87 0.13 -8.60
C PHE A 67 2.90 -0.72 -7.88
N TYR A 68 3.83 -0.04 -7.24
CA TYR A 68 4.91 -0.61 -6.47
C TYR A 68 4.77 -0.20 -5.00
N ILE A 69 4.92 -1.16 -4.10
CA ILE A 69 4.97 -0.93 -2.66
C ILE A 69 6.35 -1.31 -2.14
N CYS A 70 7.03 -0.32 -1.59
CA CYS A 70 8.24 -0.49 -0.79
C CYS A 70 7.85 -0.49 0.69
N ILE A 71 8.31 -1.50 1.44
CA ILE A 71 8.29 -1.47 2.91
C ILE A 71 9.75 -1.56 3.38
N SER A 72 10.20 -0.53 4.09
CA SER A 72 11.56 -0.46 4.66
C SER A 72 11.52 -0.21 6.16
N ASN A 73 12.60 -0.55 6.84
CA ASN A 73 12.88 -0.19 8.23
C ASN A 73 14.23 0.54 8.33
N ASP A 74 14.69 0.80 9.54
CA ASP A 74 16.00 1.39 9.85
C ASP A 74 17.20 0.60 9.29
N LYS A 75 17.02 -0.71 9.07
CA LYS A 75 18.02 -1.61 8.47
C LYS A 75 18.00 -1.64 6.94
N GLY A 76 17.01 -0.99 6.30
CA GLY A 76 16.88 -0.93 4.85
C GLY A 76 15.56 -1.51 4.32
N LEU A 77 15.55 -1.91 3.05
CA LEU A 77 14.36 -2.47 2.39
C LEU A 77 14.03 -3.86 2.94
N VAL A 78 12.79 -4.05 3.39
CA VAL A 78 12.28 -5.31 3.95
C VAL A 78 11.48 -6.09 2.91
N VAL A 79 10.60 -5.40 2.16
CA VAL A 79 9.75 -6.01 1.13
C VAL A 79 9.55 -5.04 -0.03
N GLY A 80 9.69 -5.55 -1.26
CA GLY A 80 9.22 -4.89 -2.48
C GLY A 80 8.10 -5.68 -3.12
N VAL A 81 6.95 -5.06 -3.40
CA VAL A 81 5.80 -5.68 -4.06
C VAL A 81 5.50 -4.92 -5.35
N VAL A 82 5.51 -5.61 -6.48
CA VAL A 82 5.00 -5.09 -7.76
C VAL A 82 3.61 -5.66 -7.96
N VAL A 83 2.61 -4.80 -8.11
CA VAL A 83 1.24 -5.21 -8.47
C VAL A 83 0.98 -4.86 -9.92
N SER A 84 1.21 -5.84 -10.80
CA SER A 84 0.95 -5.75 -12.25
C SER A 84 -0.43 -6.31 -12.62
N ALA A 85 -1.44 -5.94 -11.84
CA ALA A 85 -2.82 -6.36 -12.05
C ALA A 85 -3.76 -5.18 -11.83
N GLN A 86 -4.93 -5.24 -12.45
CA GLN A 86 -5.99 -4.30 -12.17
C GLN A 86 -6.71 -4.72 -10.88
N LEU A 87 -6.48 -3.99 -9.79
CA LEU A 87 -7.27 -4.18 -8.57
C LEU A 87 -8.56 -3.37 -8.65
N PRO A 88 -9.73 -3.95 -8.31
CA PRO A 88 -10.99 -3.21 -8.27
C PRO A 88 -10.92 -1.91 -7.46
N ALA A 89 -11.82 -0.98 -7.78
CA ALA A 89 -11.91 0.33 -7.13
C ALA A 89 -12.01 0.26 -5.60
N THR A 90 -12.60 -0.81 -5.08
CA THR A 90 -12.64 -1.19 -3.67
C THR A 90 -11.83 -2.47 -3.48
N SER A 91 -10.55 -2.33 -3.23
CA SER A 91 -9.66 -3.47 -3.03
C SER A 91 -8.87 -3.36 -1.75
N TYR A 92 -8.45 -4.52 -1.26
CA TYR A 92 -7.64 -4.64 -0.07
C TYR A 92 -6.43 -5.52 -0.35
N LEU A 93 -5.24 -4.99 -0.07
CA LEU A 93 -4.00 -5.75 -0.14
C LEU A 93 -3.52 -6.03 1.29
N ARG A 94 -3.30 -7.31 1.62
CA ARG A 94 -2.69 -7.71 2.89
C ARG A 94 -1.28 -8.18 2.65
N ILE A 95 -0.32 -7.56 3.33
CA ILE A 95 1.09 -7.95 3.32
C ILE A 95 1.44 -8.41 4.75
N SER A 96 1.95 -9.64 4.86
CA SER A 96 2.49 -10.15 6.12
C SER A 96 3.99 -10.36 5.97
N ILE A 97 4.77 -9.77 6.87
CA ILE A 97 6.21 -9.96 6.97
C ILE A 97 6.43 -11.01 8.05
N VAL A 98 7.17 -12.06 7.72
CA VAL A 98 7.56 -13.10 8.67
C VAL A 98 9.08 -13.05 8.80
N GLU A 99 9.58 -12.86 10.02
CA GLU A 99 11.00 -12.98 10.31
C GLU A 99 11.39 -14.46 10.22
N LYS A 100 12.36 -14.79 9.36
CA LYS A 100 12.98 -16.11 9.31
C LYS A 100 14.36 -16.03 9.95
N VAL A 101 14.58 -16.78 11.03
CA VAL A 101 15.93 -16.97 11.58
C VAL A 101 16.70 -17.91 10.66
N VAL A 102 17.65 -17.38 9.88
CA VAL A 102 18.58 -18.20 9.09
C VAL A 102 19.59 -18.82 10.07
N GLY A 103 19.54 -20.15 10.24
CA GLY A 103 20.48 -20.89 11.09
C GLY A 103 19.87 -21.76 12.20
N SER A 104 18.54 -21.78 12.38
CA SER A 104 17.91 -22.75 13.30
C SER A 104 17.82 -24.12 12.61
N PRO A 105 18.45 -25.19 13.11
CA PRO A 105 18.08 -26.54 12.71
C PRO A 105 16.63 -26.80 13.13
N LEU A 106 15.84 -27.41 12.26
CA LEU A 106 14.57 -28.05 12.64
C LEU A 106 14.94 -29.17 13.63
N LEU A 107 14.51 -29.06 14.88
CA LEU A 107 14.47 -30.22 15.77
C LEU A 107 13.35 -31.13 15.26
N PHE A 108 13.74 -32.13 14.47
CA PHE A 108 13.08 -33.44 14.49
C PHE A 108 13.46 -34.17 15.77
#